data_AF-A0A258ZQ44-F1
#
_entry.id   AF-A0A258ZQ44-F1
#
_cell.length_a   1.000
_cell.length_b   1.000
_cell.length_c   1.000
_cell.angle_alpha   90.00
_cell.angle_beta   90.00
_cell.angle_gamma   90.00
#
_symmetry.space_group_name_H-M   'P 1'
#
loop_
_entity.id
_entity.type
_entity.pdbx_description
1 polymer ?
#
loop_
_entity_poly.entity_id
_entity_poly.type
_entity_poly.pdbx_seq_one_letter_code
_entity_poly.pdbx_strand_id
1 'polypeptide(L)' 'MRCMLCEKWSIFSHICKTCQDNFLTPNLYKRKILGSIPVYSFFSYSDIEPLLLTKHTDLGYYLYKIMAKRSMQRFAKEWS' A
#
# COMPACT_ATOMS: atom_id res chain seq x y z
N MET A 1 -14.20 -11.75 8.21
CA MET A 1 -14.34 -10.28 8.35
C MET A 1 -14.78 -9.66 7.04
N ARG A 2 -15.47 -8.52 7.03
CA ARG A 2 -15.80 -7.84 5.76
C ARG A 2 -14.58 -7.06 5.26
N CYS A 3 -14.34 -7.09 3.96
CA CYS A 3 -13.32 -6.27 3.31
C CYS A 3 -13.70 -4.79 3.44
N MET A 4 -12.77 -3.95 3.83
CA MET A 4 -13.03 -2.51 4.00
C MET A 4 -13.31 -1.77 2.68
N LEU A 5 -12.89 -2.32 1.54
CA LEU A 5 -13.05 -1.66 0.23
C LEU A 5 -14.25 -2.13 -0.57
N CYS A 6 -14.66 -3.41 -0.43
CA CYS A 6 -15.73 -3.98 -1.24
C CYS A 6 -16.82 -4.68 -0.41
N GLU A 7 -16.70 -4.65 0.92
CA GLU A 7 -17.64 -5.26 1.88
C GLU A 7 -17.86 -6.77 1.75
N LYS A 8 -17.25 -7.41 0.75
CA LYS A 8 -17.26 -8.86 0.56
C LYS A 8 -16.55 -9.55 1.72
N TRP A 9 -16.92 -10.80 1.96
CA TRP A 9 -16.26 -11.62 2.96
C TRP A 9 -14.77 -11.83 2.63
N SER A 10 -13.94 -11.59 3.63
CA SER A 10 -12.51 -11.84 3.64
C SER A 10 -12.17 -12.69 4.85
N ILE A 11 -11.40 -13.75 4.64
CA ILE A 11 -11.13 -14.75 5.70
C ILE A 11 -9.92 -14.35 6.55
N PHE A 12 -8.89 -13.74 5.94
CA PHE A 12 -7.57 -13.57 6.57
C PHE A 12 -7.06 -12.12 6.62
N SER A 13 -7.77 -11.15 6.05
CA SER A 13 -7.28 -9.76 5.95
C SER A 13 -8.41 -8.74 5.93
N HIS A 14 -8.14 -7.55 6.48
CA HIS A 14 -9.04 -6.40 6.42
C HIS A 14 -9.31 -5.92 4.98
N ILE A 15 -8.40 -6.20 4.04
CA ILE A 15 -8.60 -5.98 2.61
C ILE A 15 -8.46 -7.31 1.88
N CYS A 16 -9.47 -7.74 1.14
CA CYS A 16 -9.42 -9.01 0.40
C CYS A 16 -8.35 -8.96 -0.71
N LYS A 17 -7.82 -10.13 -1.09
CA LYS A 17 -6.74 -10.23 -2.11
C LYS A 17 -7.09 -9.49 -3.40
N THR A 18 -8.31 -9.69 -3.91
CA THR A 18 -8.82 -9.00 -5.11
C THR A 18 -8.73 -7.48 -5.00
N CYS A 19 -9.13 -6.91 -3.87
CA CYS A 19 -9.02 -5.46 -3.66
C CYS A 19 -7.56 -5.02 -3.50
N GLN A 20 -6.71 -5.84 -2.87
CA GLN A 20 -5.29 -5.52 -2.81
C GLN A 20 -4.63 -5.54 -4.19
N ASP A 21 -5.01 -6.46 -5.06
CA ASP A 21 -4.45 -6.59 -6.41
C ASP A 21 -4.95 -5.49 -7.35
N ASN A 22 -6.20 -5.05 -7.18
CA ASN A 22 -6.79 -4.00 -8.01
C ASN A 22 -6.42 -2.58 -7.55
N PHE A 23 -6.43 -2.33 -6.22
CA PHE A 23 -6.30 -0.97 -5.67
C PHE A 23 -4.99 -0.72 -4.92
N LEU A 24 -4.28 -1.78 -4.47
CA LEU A 24 -3.02 -1.67 -3.73
C LEU A 24 -1.86 -2.30 -4.48
N THR A 25 -1.81 -2.09 -5.80
CA THR A 25 -0.67 -2.47 -6.62
C THR A 25 0.33 -1.31 -6.65
N PRO A 26 1.49 -1.45 -5.98
CA PRO A 26 2.48 -0.38 -5.92
C PRO A 26 3.19 -0.24 -7.28
N ASN A 27 3.43 1.00 -7.67
CA ASN A 27 4.30 1.36 -8.78
C ASN A 27 5.56 2.04 -8.24
N LEU A 28 6.72 1.54 -8.63
CA LEU A 28 8.00 2.09 -8.17
C LEU A 28 8.30 3.38 -8.96
N TYR A 29 8.08 4.52 -8.31
CA TYR A 29 8.48 5.83 -8.81
C TYR A 29 9.79 6.26 -8.16
N LYS A 30 10.74 6.68 -8.98
CA LYS A 30 12.03 7.21 -8.53
C LYS A 30 12.17 8.65 -9.01
N ARG A 31 12.37 9.58 -8.08
CA ARG A 31 12.69 10.99 -8.40
C ARG A 31 13.91 11.44 -7.63
N LYS A 32 14.58 12.50 -8.10
CA LYS A 32 15.67 13.16 -7.37
C LYS A 32 15.13 14.42 -6.73
N ILE A 33 15.40 14.61 -5.44
CA ILE A 33 15.21 15.89 -4.75
C ILE A 33 16.59 16.50 -4.46
N LEU A 34 16.66 17.83 -4.41
CA LEU A 34 17.90 18.56 -4.14
C LEU A 34 19.07 18.13 -5.05
N GLY A 35 18.77 17.76 -6.31
CA GLY A 35 19.75 17.37 -7.34
C GLY A 35 20.33 15.97 -7.19
N SER A 36 20.46 15.43 -5.97
CA SER A 36 21.23 14.20 -5.72
C SER A 36 20.52 13.13 -4.90
N ILE A 37 19.49 13.47 -4.12
CA ILE A 37 18.88 12.53 -3.18
C ILE A 37 17.77 11.74 -3.90
N PRO A 38 17.90 10.41 -4.06
CA PRO A 38 16.86 9.59 -4.65
C PRO A 38 15.72 9.40 -3.66
N VAL A 39 14.50 9.74 -4.08
CA VAL A 39 13.26 9.48 -3.37
C VAL A 39 12.50 8.40 -4.12
N TYR A 40 12.14 7.35 -3.40
CA TYR A 40 11.32 6.26 -3.89
C TYR A 40 9.89 6.44 -3.38
N SER A 41 8.92 6.21 -4.25
CA SER A 41 7.50 6.28 -3.93
C SER A 41 6.80 5.10 -4.57
N PHE A 42 5.79 4.55 -3.89
CA PHE A 42 5.11 3.33 -4.31
C PHE A 42 3.65 3.55 -4.70
N PHE A 43 3.05 4.64 -4.21
CA PHE A 43 1.65 5.00 -4.41
C PHE A 43 1.54 6.52 -4.57
N SER A 44 0.55 6.99 -5.32
CA SER A 44 0.15 8.40 -5.26
C SER A 44 -0.52 8.66 -3.92
N TYR A 45 -0.28 9.85 -3.34
CA TYR A 45 -0.93 10.23 -2.09
C TYR A 45 -2.45 10.21 -2.21
N SER A 46 -3.00 10.70 -3.32
CA SER A 46 -4.45 10.71 -3.61
C SER A 46 -5.10 9.34 -3.48
N ASP A 47 -4.37 8.28 -3.84
CA ASP A 47 -4.94 6.93 -3.93
C ASP A 47 -4.97 6.24 -2.56
N ILE A 48 -4.06 6.64 -1.67
CA ILE A 48 -3.90 6.02 -0.35
C ILE A 48 -4.22 6.96 0.81
N GLU A 49 -4.53 8.23 0.57
CA GLU A 49 -4.81 9.22 1.61
C GLU A 49 -5.85 8.72 2.63
N PRO A 50 -7.02 8.18 2.23
CA PRO A 50 -7.99 7.66 3.19
C PRO A 50 -7.42 6.52 4.07
N LEU A 51 -6.51 5.72 3.51
CA LEU A 51 -5.85 4.63 4.22
C LEU A 51 -4.76 5.16 5.15
N LEU A 52 -4.02 6.20 4.76
CA LEU A 52 -2.99 6.82 5.59
C LEU A 52 -3.58 7.55 6.80
N LEU A 53 -4.76 8.14 6.65
CA LEU A 53 -5.45 8.81 7.76
C LEU A 53 -5.88 7.83 8.87
N THR A 54 -5.91 6.52 8.60
CA THR A 54 -6.18 5.49 9.61
C THR A 54 -5.02 5.21 10.57
N LYS A 55 -3.86 5.87 10.43
CA LYS A 55 -2.63 5.61 11.22
C LYS A 55 -2.79 5.68 12.74
N HIS A 56 -3.80 6.40 13.22
CA HIS A 56 -4.13 6.55 14.63
C HIS A 56 -5.28 5.65 15.10
N THR A 57 -5.64 4.66 14.29
CA THR A 57 -6.66 3.66 14.59
C THR A 57 -6.04 2.27 14.57
N ASP A 58 -6.68 1.30 15.22
CA ASP A 58 -6.21 -0.10 15.21
C ASP A 58 -6.16 -0.69 13.79
N LEU A 59 -7.02 -0.21 12.90
CA LEU A 59 -7.05 -0.60 11.48
C LEU A 59 -5.77 -0.17 10.74
N GLY A 60 -5.16 0.93 11.17
CA GLY A 60 -3.92 1.46 10.60
C GLY A 60 -2.80 0.43 10.60
N TYR A 61 -2.62 -0.32 11.69
CA TYR A 61 -1.59 -1.37 11.76
C TYR A 61 -1.71 -2.37 10.60
N TYR A 62 -2.92 -2.85 10.32
CA TYR A 62 -3.14 -3.83 9.26
C TYR A 62 -2.96 -3.23 7.86
N LEU A 63 -3.48 -2.03 7.63
CA LEU A 63 -3.39 -1.34 6.35
C LEU A 63 -1.94 -1.03 5.98
N TYR A 64 -1.18 -0.45 6.91
CA TYR A 64 0.23 -0.16 6.72
C TYR A 64 1.06 -1.42 6.52
N LYS A 65 0.78 -2.50 7.26
CA LYS A 65 1.47 -3.79 7.08
C LYS A 65 1.23 -4.38 5.69
N ILE A 66 0.02 -4.29 5.16
CA ILE A 66 -0.32 -4.74 3.79
C ILE A 66 0.43 -3.89 2.77
N MET A 67 0.34 -2.56 2.86
CA MET A 67 1.00 -1.63 1.92
C MET A 67 2.53 -1.80 1.95
N ALA A 68 3.14 -1.92 3.12
CA ALA A 68 4.57 -2.12 3.28
C ALA A 68 5.03 -3.43 2.65
N LYS A 69 4.33 -4.54 2.92
CA LYS A 69 4.65 -5.85 2.33
C LYS A 69 4.64 -5.79 0.80
N ARG A 70 3.58 -5.22 0.20
CA ARG A 70 3.47 -5.13 -1.26
C ARG A 70 4.52 -4.21 -1.85
N SER A 71 4.79 -3.07 -1.22
CA SER A 71 5.82 -2.11 -1.64
C SER A 71 7.21 -2.75 -1.66
N MET A 72 7.57 -3.44 -0.57
CA MET A 72 8.86 -4.12 -0.46
C MET A 72 8.99 -5.30 -1.44
N GLN A 73 7.90 -6.03 -1.70
CA GLN A 73 7.89 -7.07 -2.73
C GLN A 73 8.13 -6.51 -4.13
N ARG A 74 7.48 -5.40 -4.48
CA ARG A 74 7.69 -4.74 -5.79
C ARG A 74 9.08 -4.16 -5.91
N PHE A 75 9.60 -3.57 -4.82
CA PHE A 75 10.97 -3.10 -4.73
C PHE A 75 11.94 -4.25 -4.96
N ALA A 76 11.88 -5.32 -4.16
CA ALA A 76 12.79 -6.47 -4.29
C ALA A 76 12.81 -7.06 -5.71
N LYS A 77 11.64 -7.14 -6.38
CA LYS A 77 11.53 -7.63 -7.77
C LYS A 77 12.29 -6.78 -8.80
N GLU A 78 12.47 -5.49 -8.54
CA GLU A 78 13.20 -4.60 -9.45
C GLU A 78 14.72 -4.81 -9.37
N TRP A 79 15.23 -5.33 -8.24
CA TRP A 79 16.66 -5.55 -7.99
C TRP A 79 17.05 -7.03 -7.83
N SER A 80 16.14 -7.96 -8.16
CA SER A 80 16.38 -9.41 -8.19
C SER A 80 16.64 -9.90 -9.60
#